data_AF-A0A1Y4F7D9-F1
#
_entry.id   AF-A0A1Y4F7D9-F1
#
_cell.length_a   1.000
_cell.length_b   1.000
_cell.length_c   1.000
_cell.angle_alpha   90.00
_cell.angle_beta   90.00
_cell.angle_gamma   90.00
#
_symmetry.space_group_name_H-M   'P 1'
#
loop_
_entity.id
_entity.type
_entity.pdbx_description
1 polymer ?
#
loop_
_entity_poly.entity_id
_entity_poly.type
_entity_poly.pdbx_seq_one_letter_code
_entity_poly.pdbx_strand_id
1 'polypeptide(L)'
;MVLYYSPARTGHNAKFKGTLVRMGIQIRNIESGQFHQKVGYLAGIPGYGEEPSGAEKGEIPEEMLVMKNFTQRRMEELLFQLRKAKIPPIPMKAMITETNADWTFYELYREISREHERMTAKKAKVIRIEEPDFGCEGRPEKDAVMDKVILQWADSKEEFVTEAEEAELLKAQINEGDEVLVTCKGRILTERDEETFRH
;
A
#
# COMPACT_ATOMS: atom_id res chain seq x y z
N MET A 1 21.17 -6.88 3.39
CA MET A 1 20.33 -7.00 4.61
C MET A 1 18.90 -6.66 4.25
N VAL A 2 17.95 -6.91 5.15
CA VAL A 2 16.56 -6.46 5.00
C VAL A 2 16.07 -5.74 6.24
N LEU A 3 15.21 -4.73 6.05
CA LEU A 3 14.37 -4.14 7.07
C LEU A 3 13.01 -4.84 7.00
N TYR A 4 12.51 -5.30 8.14
CA TYR A 4 11.25 -6.03 8.20
C TYR A 4 10.34 -5.44 9.27
N TYR A 5 9.14 -5.06 8.87
CA TYR A 5 8.05 -4.66 9.75
C TYR A 5 6.88 -5.63 9.59
N SER A 6 6.24 -5.96 10.70
CA SER A 6 4.98 -6.70 10.71
C SER A 6 4.12 -6.17 11.88
N PRO A 7 2.87 -5.74 11.61
CA PRO A 7 1.99 -5.15 12.62
C PRO A 7 1.51 -6.17 13.64
N ALA A 8 1.41 -7.44 13.24
CA ALA A 8 0.95 -8.53 14.10
C ALA A 8 1.95 -9.68 14.10
N ARG A 9 2.18 -10.27 15.29
CA ARG A 9 3.03 -11.45 15.40
C ARG A 9 2.25 -12.68 14.94
N THR A 10 2.47 -13.10 13.69
CA THR A 10 1.87 -14.32 13.17
C THR A 10 2.82 -15.52 13.25
N GLY A 11 2.29 -16.73 13.02
CA GLY A 11 3.08 -17.95 12.90
C GLY A 11 4.03 -17.97 11.67
N HIS A 12 3.73 -17.20 10.61
CA HIS A 12 4.62 -17.14 9.44
C HIS A 12 5.84 -16.23 9.67
N ASN A 13 5.77 -15.25 10.57
CA ASN A 13 6.91 -14.35 10.86
C ASN A 13 8.15 -15.14 11.32
N ALA A 14 7.97 -16.20 12.11
CA ALA A 14 9.08 -17.05 12.57
C ALA A 14 9.69 -17.86 11.41
N LYS A 15 8.85 -18.43 10.54
CA LYS A 15 9.29 -19.16 9.34
C LYS A 15 9.99 -18.23 8.34
N PHE A 16 9.49 -17.00 8.20
CA PHE A 16 10.08 -15.94 7.40
C PHE A 16 11.49 -15.59 7.90
N LYS A 17 11.63 -15.25 9.18
CA LYS A 17 12.92 -14.96 9.79
C LYS A 17 13.89 -16.15 9.67
N GLY A 18 13.43 -17.37 9.93
CA GLY A 18 14.23 -18.58 9.75
C GLY A 18 14.69 -18.84 8.31
N THR A 19 13.90 -18.43 7.31
CA THR A 19 14.28 -18.55 5.89
C THR A 19 15.35 -17.53 5.51
N LEU A 20 15.20 -16.28 5.95
CA LEU A 20 16.21 -15.24 5.77
C LEU A 20 17.55 -15.61 6.42
N VAL A 21 17.52 -16.13 7.66
CA VAL A 21 18.72 -16.59 8.37
C VAL A 21 19.43 -17.73 7.62
N ARG A 22 18.69 -18.73 7.14
CA ARG A 22 19.25 -19.84 6.32
C ARG A 22 19.88 -19.35 5.02
N MET A 23 19.41 -18.24 4.47
CA MET A 23 19.97 -17.59 3.28
C MET A 23 21.14 -16.64 3.60
N GLY A 24 21.57 -16.55 4.86
CA GLY A 24 22.64 -15.63 5.29
C GLY A 24 22.23 -14.15 5.16
N ILE A 25 20.95 -13.83 5.20
CA ILE A 25 20.43 -12.47 5.10
C ILE A 25 20.26 -11.90 6.50
N GLN A 26 20.99 -10.82 6.79
CA GLN A 26 20.81 -10.03 8.02
C GLN A 26 19.43 -9.35 8.03
N ILE A 27 18.77 -9.39 9.18
CA ILE A 27 17.42 -8.86 9.40
C ILE A 27 17.48 -7.77 10.46
N ARG A 28 16.95 -6.59 10.14
CA ARG A 28 16.63 -5.55 11.13
C ARG A 28 15.10 -5.49 11.28
N ASN A 29 14.61 -5.78 12.47
CA ASN A 29 13.19 -5.63 12.77
C ASN A 29 12.90 -4.14 13.03
N ILE A 30 11.89 -3.59 12.37
CA ILE A 30 11.45 -2.21 12.55
C ILE A 30 10.23 -2.22 13.47
N GLU A 31 10.19 -1.28 14.41
CA GLU A 31 9.06 -1.05 15.30
C GLU A 31 8.31 0.21 14.89
N SER A 32 7.04 0.34 15.30
CA SER A 32 6.21 1.52 14.98
C SER A 32 6.83 2.83 15.49
N GLY A 33 7.55 2.77 16.61
CA GLY A 33 8.32 3.89 17.14
C GLY A 33 9.42 4.39 16.21
N GLN A 34 9.84 3.62 15.20
CA GLN A 34 10.93 3.95 14.28
C GLN A 34 10.46 4.41 12.90
N PHE A 35 9.15 4.56 12.68
CA PHE A 35 8.62 4.94 11.36
C PHE A 35 9.05 6.32 10.87
N HIS A 36 9.33 7.21 11.81
CA HIS A 36 9.87 8.54 11.56
C HIS A 36 11.35 8.53 11.14
N GLN A 37 12.06 7.40 11.29
CA GLN A 37 13.48 7.32 10.96
C GLN A 37 13.68 7.13 9.46
N LYS A 38 14.75 7.73 8.94
CA LYS A 38 15.16 7.57 7.54
C LYS A 38 15.52 6.13 7.23
N VAL A 39 15.11 5.67 6.05
CA VAL A 39 15.41 4.32 5.54
C VAL A 39 16.93 4.09 5.49
N GLY A 40 17.71 5.10 5.11
CA GLY A 40 19.18 5.04 5.12
C GLY A 40 19.77 4.80 6.51
N TYR A 41 19.25 5.46 7.54
CA TYR A 41 19.66 5.24 8.95
C TYR A 41 19.28 3.83 9.42
N LEU A 42 18.04 3.42 9.15
CA LEU A 42 17.57 2.06 9.45
C LEU A 42 18.36 0.99 8.70
N ALA A 43 18.86 1.29 7.52
CA ALA A 43 19.72 0.40 6.75
C ALA A 43 21.21 0.47 7.13
N GLY A 44 21.60 1.35 8.06
CA GLY A 44 23.00 1.57 8.43
C GLY A 44 23.84 2.05 7.25
N ILE A 45 23.31 2.94 6.42
CA ILE A 45 24.07 3.62 5.36
C ILE A 45 24.88 4.75 6.00
N PRO A 46 26.21 4.82 5.74
CA PRO A 46 27.03 5.93 6.22
C PRO A 46 26.48 7.29 5.77
N GLY A 47 26.52 8.30 6.64
CA GLY A 47 25.99 9.63 6.37
C GLY A 47 24.55 9.86 6.85
N TYR A 48 23.85 8.81 7.27
CA TYR A 48 22.51 8.92 7.85
C TYR A 48 22.57 8.93 9.38
N GLY A 49 22.11 10.02 9.99
CA GLY A 49 21.98 10.17 11.44
C GLY A 49 20.59 9.75 11.95
N GLU A 50 20.49 9.61 13.27
CA GLU A 50 19.20 9.44 13.94
C GLU A 50 18.44 10.76 13.92
N GLU A 51 17.18 10.74 13.48
CA GLU A 51 16.34 11.92 13.49
C GLU A 51 15.53 12.02 14.80
N PRO A 52 15.29 13.26 15.29
CA PRO A 52 14.44 13.47 16.45
C PRO A 52 12.99 13.05 16.17
N SER A 53 12.28 12.61 17.21
CA SER A 53 10.92 12.01 17.18
C SER A 53 9.78 12.94 16.70
N GLY A 54 10.09 14.04 16.01
CA GLY A 54 9.15 15.08 15.58
C GLY A 54 8.57 14.90 14.17
N ALA A 55 8.98 13.87 13.42
CA ALA A 55 8.45 13.57 12.09
C ALA A 55 7.08 12.86 12.16
N GLU A 56 6.32 12.98 11.07
CA GLU A 56 4.97 12.43 10.88
C GLU A 56 4.93 10.93 11.28
N LYS A 57 4.10 10.60 12.26
CA LYS A 57 3.86 9.22 12.71
C LYS A 57 2.52 8.79 12.13
N GLY A 58 2.56 8.04 11.04
CA GLY A 58 1.38 7.30 10.60
C GLY A 58 1.42 5.85 11.07
N GLU A 59 0.32 5.15 10.83
CA GLU A 59 0.23 3.72 11.08
C GLU A 59 0.50 2.96 9.79
N ILE A 60 1.17 1.82 9.92
CA ILE A 60 1.41 0.89 8.81
C ILE A 60 0.61 -0.38 9.12
N PRO A 61 -0.55 -0.60 8.49
CA PRO A 61 -1.39 -1.77 8.75
C PRO A 61 -0.90 -3.05 8.05
N GLU A 62 0.11 -2.95 7.20
CA GLU A 62 0.57 -4.05 6.33
C GLU A 62 2.01 -4.47 6.64
N GLU A 63 2.35 -5.72 6.32
CA GLU A 63 3.73 -6.18 6.41
C GLU A 63 4.61 -5.50 5.35
N MET A 64 5.81 -5.12 5.74
CA MET A 64 6.75 -4.41 4.87
C MET A 64 8.14 -5.03 4.90
N LEU A 65 8.71 -5.19 3.70
CA LEU A 65 10.05 -5.73 3.48
C LEU A 65 10.89 -4.78 2.60
N VAL A 66 11.91 -4.16 3.18
CA VAL A 66 12.83 -3.28 2.47
C VAL A 66 14.19 -3.96 2.31
N MET A 67 14.72 -4.01 1.10
CA MET A 67 15.91 -4.78 0.73
C MET A 67 17.09 -3.87 0.40
N LYS A 68 18.20 -4.04 1.11
CA LYS A 68 19.46 -3.31 0.87
C LYS A 68 20.47 -4.19 0.15
N ASN A 69 21.03 -3.70 -0.96
CA ASN A 69 22.08 -4.34 -1.76
C ASN A 69 21.69 -5.74 -2.29
N PHE A 70 20.43 -5.90 -2.67
CA PHE A 70 19.97 -7.08 -3.41
C PHE A 70 20.16 -6.86 -4.91
N THR A 71 20.67 -7.87 -5.60
CA THR A 71 20.52 -7.95 -7.06
C THR A 71 19.14 -8.51 -7.39
N GLN A 72 18.66 -8.27 -8.61
CA GLN A 72 17.39 -8.85 -9.08
C GLN A 72 17.35 -10.37 -8.87
N ARG A 73 18.42 -11.08 -9.25
CA ARG A 73 18.55 -12.53 -9.04
C ARG A 73 18.40 -12.92 -7.56
N ARG A 74 19.08 -12.21 -6.65
CA ARG A 74 19.01 -12.49 -5.21
C ARG A 74 17.63 -12.22 -4.63
N MET A 75 16.94 -11.19 -5.14
CA MET A 75 15.56 -10.89 -4.77
C MET A 75 14.62 -12.01 -5.23
N GLU A 76 14.72 -12.42 -6.49
CA GLU A 76 13.90 -13.51 -7.04
C GLU A 76 14.13 -14.83 -6.30
N GLU A 77 15.38 -15.16 -5.98
CA GLU A 77 15.75 -16.31 -5.15
C GLU A 77 15.10 -16.23 -3.76
N LEU A 78 15.15 -15.06 -3.10
CA LEU A 78 14.47 -14.85 -1.82
C LEU A 78 12.97 -15.11 -1.93
N LEU A 79 12.30 -14.45 -2.88
CA LEU A 79 10.86 -14.59 -3.09
C LEU A 79 10.48 -16.04 -3.42
N PHE A 80 11.31 -16.75 -4.19
CA PHE A 80 11.12 -18.16 -4.48
C PHE A 80 11.21 -19.04 -3.23
N GLN A 81 12.22 -18.83 -2.37
CA GLN A 81 12.34 -19.59 -1.12
C GLN A 81 11.18 -19.34 -0.17
N LEU A 82 10.67 -18.10 -0.10
CA LEU A 82 9.50 -17.77 0.69
C LEU A 82 8.25 -18.51 0.20
N ARG A 83 8.01 -18.52 -1.12
CA ARG A 83 6.91 -19.30 -1.72
C ARG A 83 7.06 -20.79 -1.45
N LYS A 84 8.26 -21.35 -1.61
CA LYS A 84 8.57 -22.76 -1.32
C LYS A 84 8.30 -23.12 0.15
N ALA A 85 8.58 -22.20 1.06
CA ALA A 85 8.30 -22.35 2.48
C ALA A 85 6.81 -22.13 2.86
N LYS A 86 5.93 -21.91 1.87
CA LYS A 86 4.50 -21.60 2.06
C LYS A 86 4.25 -20.40 2.96
N ILE A 87 5.14 -19.40 2.88
CA ILE A 87 4.97 -18.12 3.58
C ILE A 87 4.12 -17.22 2.68
N PRO A 88 3.07 -16.55 3.21
CA PRO A 88 2.29 -15.58 2.45
C PRO A 88 3.19 -14.51 1.82
N PRO A 89 2.82 -14.00 0.62
CA PRO A 89 3.57 -12.90 0.02
C PRO A 89 3.47 -11.66 0.91
N ILE A 90 4.60 -10.96 1.07
CA ILE A 90 4.61 -9.65 1.72
C ILE A 90 4.15 -8.62 0.68
N PRO A 91 3.06 -7.87 0.94
CA PRO A 91 2.48 -6.96 -0.03
C PRO A 91 3.41 -5.77 -0.30
N MET A 92 3.94 -5.14 0.75
CA MET A 92 4.79 -3.96 0.64
C MET A 92 6.25 -4.38 0.58
N LYS A 93 6.87 -4.24 -0.60
CA LYS A 93 8.28 -4.58 -0.80
C LYS A 93 8.98 -3.53 -1.65
N ALA A 94 10.19 -3.16 -1.24
CA ALA A 94 11.00 -2.20 -1.99
C ALA A 94 12.49 -2.49 -1.89
N MET A 95 13.21 -1.98 -2.88
CA MET A 95 14.66 -1.86 -2.88
C MET A 95 15.06 -0.50 -2.33
N ILE A 96 16.10 -0.47 -1.51
CA ILE A 96 16.71 0.82 -1.13
C ILE A 96 17.48 1.35 -2.34
N THR A 97 17.17 2.60 -2.71
CA THR A 97 17.81 3.36 -3.79
C THR A 97 18.31 4.69 -3.23
N GLU A 98 19.13 5.39 -4.00
CA GLU A 98 19.56 6.75 -3.64
C GLU A 98 18.37 7.71 -3.47
N THR A 99 17.31 7.50 -4.25
CA THR A 99 16.11 8.36 -4.24
C THR A 99 15.21 8.17 -3.03
N ASN A 100 15.28 7.02 -2.35
CA ASN A 100 14.39 6.72 -1.21
C ASN A 100 15.13 6.53 0.13
N ALA A 101 16.47 6.55 0.13
CA ALA A 101 17.26 6.41 1.35
C ALA A 101 17.03 7.59 2.33
N ASP A 102 16.74 8.78 1.79
CA ASP A 102 16.39 9.98 2.55
C ASP A 102 14.96 10.01 3.07
N TRP A 103 14.10 9.10 2.60
CA TRP A 103 12.71 9.06 3.04
C TRP A 103 12.62 8.41 4.41
N THR A 104 11.67 8.88 5.21
CA THR A 104 11.23 8.16 6.41
C THR A 104 10.65 6.81 6.01
N PHE A 105 10.69 5.85 6.93
CA PHE A 105 10.10 4.54 6.69
C PHE A 105 8.59 4.65 6.37
N TYR A 106 7.90 5.62 6.97
CA TYR A 106 6.48 5.89 6.70
C TYR A 106 6.23 6.47 5.29
N GLU A 107 7.04 7.44 4.85
CA GLU A 107 6.94 7.99 3.48
C GLU A 107 7.18 6.91 2.43
N LEU A 108 8.19 6.05 2.66
CA LEU A 108 8.44 4.90 1.78
C LEU A 108 7.24 3.95 1.74
N TYR A 109 6.61 3.67 2.89
CA TYR A 109 5.38 2.86 2.91
C TYR A 109 4.26 3.51 2.09
N ARG A 110 4.00 4.81 2.28
CA ARG A 110 2.94 5.54 1.56
C ARG A 110 3.11 5.42 0.05
N GLU A 111 4.33 5.59 -0.44
CA GLU A 111 4.60 5.51 -1.88
C GLU A 111 4.43 4.08 -2.41
N ILE A 112 4.99 3.07 -1.73
CA ILE A 112 4.84 1.67 -2.15
C ILE A 112 3.38 1.23 -2.09
N SER A 113 2.62 1.65 -1.07
CA SER A 113 1.20 1.32 -0.93
C SER A 113 0.40 1.89 -2.09
N ARG A 114 0.68 3.13 -2.48
CA ARG A 114 0.06 3.77 -3.64
C ARG A 114 0.43 3.08 -4.97
N GLU A 115 1.71 2.74 -5.17
CA GLU A 115 2.15 1.99 -6.34
C GLU A 115 1.49 0.60 -6.40
N HIS A 116 1.40 -0.07 -5.25
CA HIS A 116 0.76 -1.37 -5.12
C HIS A 116 -0.73 -1.32 -5.48
N GLU A 117 -1.46 -0.32 -4.98
CA GLU A 117 -2.86 -0.10 -5.32
C GLU A 117 -3.06 0.06 -6.83
N ARG A 118 -2.17 0.80 -7.51
CA ARG A 118 -2.21 0.99 -8.97
C ARG A 118 -1.90 -0.28 -9.73
N MET A 119 -0.81 -0.95 -9.39
CA MET A 119 -0.36 -2.16 -10.09
C MET A 119 -1.31 -3.35 -9.90
N THR A 120 -2.05 -3.37 -8.79
CA THR A 120 -3.02 -4.44 -8.49
C THR A 120 -4.46 -4.07 -8.82
N ALA A 121 -4.71 -2.84 -9.28
CA ALA A 121 -6.04 -2.42 -9.68
C ALA A 121 -6.55 -3.25 -10.85
N LYS A 122 -7.84 -3.55 -10.81
CA LYS A 122 -8.55 -4.32 -11.83
C LYS A 122 -9.59 -3.46 -12.52
N LYS A 123 -9.87 -3.78 -13.77
CA LYS A 123 -10.94 -3.14 -14.53
C LYS A 123 -12.31 -3.61 -14.04
N ALA A 124 -13.20 -2.67 -13.78
CA ALA A 124 -14.60 -2.92 -13.52
C ALA A 124 -15.46 -1.96 -14.35
N LYS A 125 -16.69 -2.37 -14.64
CA LYS A 125 -17.70 -1.53 -15.27
C LYS A 125 -18.64 -1.00 -14.21
N VAL A 126 -18.93 0.30 -14.25
CA VAL A 126 -19.98 0.92 -13.42
C VAL A 126 -21.33 0.46 -13.95
N ILE A 127 -22.06 -0.29 -13.13
CA ILE A 127 -23.40 -0.76 -13.48
C ILE A 127 -24.46 0.25 -13.06
N ARG A 128 -24.34 0.76 -11.83
CA ARG A 128 -25.30 1.71 -11.27
C ARG A 128 -24.65 2.51 -10.13
N ILE A 129 -25.07 3.76 -9.97
CA ILE A 129 -24.69 4.61 -8.85
C ILE A 129 -25.96 4.89 -8.03
N GLU A 130 -25.95 4.54 -6.76
CA GLU A 130 -27.04 4.85 -5.83
C GLU A 130 -26.62 5.97 -4.89
N GLU A 131 -27.28 7.11 -5.02
CA GLU A 131 -27.18 8.22 -4.07
C GLU A 131 -27.87 7.83 -2.74
N PRO A 132 -27.29 8.20 -1.58
CA PRO A 132 -27.91 7.96 -0.29
C PRO A 132 -29.22 8.77 -0.13
N ASP A 133 -30.29 8.10 0.27
CA ASP A 133 -31.57 8.74 0.58
C ASP A 133 -31.53 9.35 2.00
N PHE A 134 -31.39 10.68 2.08
CA PHE A 134 -31.38 11.43 3.34
C PHE A 134 -32.78 11.72 3.91
N GLY A 135 -33.85 11.35 3.19
CA GLY A 135 -35.24 11.62 3.60
C GLY A 135 -35.52 13.09 3.90
N CYS A 136 -36.54 13.34 4.73
CA CYS A 136 -36.97 14.70 5.12
C CYS A 136 -36.02 15.40 6.12
N GLU A 137 -35.01 14.69 6.65
CA GLU A 137 -34.07 15.22 7.65
C GLU A 137 -33.00 16.12 7.02
N GLY A 138 -32.82 16.04 5.69
CA GLY A 138 -31.90 16.88 4.94
C GLY A 138 -30.43 16.44 5.07
N ARG A 139 -29.61 16.91 4.14
CA ARG A 139 -28.19 16.54 4.01
C ARG A 139 -27.38 17.05 5.22
N PRO A 140 -26.59 16.19 5.90
CA PRO A 140 -25.68 16.65 6.96
C PRO A 140 -24.61 17.58 6.37
N GLU A 141 -24.43 18.78 6.93
CA GLU A 141 -23.51 19.80 6.40
C GLU A 141 -22.01 19.44 6.51
N LYS A 142 -21.64 18.46 7.36
CA LYS A 142 -20.24 18.23 7.76
C LYS A 142 -19.65 16.90 7.31
N ASP A 143 -20.46 16.01 6.75
CA ASP A 143 -20.02 14.66 6.37
C ASP A 143 -19.92 14.55 4.84
N ALA A 144 -18.87 13.87 4.37
CA ALA A 144 -18.75 13.52 2.96
C ALA A 144 -19.91 12.59 2.58
N VAL A 145 -20.61 12.92 1.49
CA VAL A 145 -21.70 12.09 0.98
C VAL A 145 -21.08 10.94 0.19
N MET A 146 -21.37 9.72 0.63
CA MET A 146 -20.87 8.49 0.03
C MET A 146 -21.96 7.88 -0.84
N ASP A 147 -21.70 7.79 -2.14
CA ASP A 147 -22.56 7.09 -3.08
C ASP A 147 -22.16 5.62 -3.14
N LYS A 148 -23.15 4.75 -3.27
CA LYS A 148 -22.90 3.32 -3.49
C LYS A 148 -22.76 3.07 -4.98
N VAL A 149 -21.57 2.68 -5.39
CA VAL A 149 -21.26 2.34 -6.78
C VAL A 149 -21.30 0.83 -6.92
N ILE A 150 -22.25 0.34 -7.71
CA ILE A 150 -22.36 -1.07 -8.09
C ILE A 150 -21.49 -1.29 -9.30
N LEU A 151 -20.50 -2.17 -9.16
CA LEU A 151 -19.46 -2.44 -10.13
C LEU A 151 -19.51 -3.90 -10.54
N GLN A 152 -19.15 -4.17 -11.79
CA GLN A 152 -18.98 -5.53 -12.31
C GLN A 152 -17.54 -5.72 -12.79
N TRP A 153 -16.85 -6.74 -12.28
CA TRP A 153 -15.49 -7.05 -12.72
C TRP A 153 -15.46 -7.46 -14.19
N ALA A 154 -14.50 -6.93 -14.96
CA ALA A 154 -14.38 -7.22 -16.39
C ALA A 154 -13.95 -8.68 -16.69
N ASP A 155 -13.23 -9.32 -15.76
CA ASP A 155 -12.68 -10.68 -15.92
C ASP A 155 -13.69 -11.77 -15.50
N SER A 156 -14.37 -11.61 -14.37
CA SER A 156 -15.28 -12.62 -13.82
C SER A 156 -16.77 -12.34 -14.05
N LYS A 157 -17.13 -11.10 -14.41
CA LYS A 157 -18.51 -10.58 -14.40
C LYS A 157 -19.20 -10.64 -13.02
N GLU A 158 -18.45 -10.84 -11.95
CA GLU A 158 -18.97 -10.77 -10.59
C GLU A 158 -19.25 -9.32 -10.22
N GLU A 159 -20.40 -9.08 -9.60
CA GLU A 159 -20.83 -7.77 -9.13
C GLU A 159 -20.43 -7.57 -7.67
N PHE A 160 -20.03 -6.35 -7.35
CA PHE A 160 -19.72 -5.93 -6.00
C PHE A 160 -20.10 -4.47 -5.82
N VAL A 161 -20.25 -4.05 -4.56
CA VAL A 161 -20.58 -2.67 -4.20
C VAL A 161 -19.38 -2.04 -3.54
N THR A 162 -19.10 -0.80 -3.89
CA THR A 162 -18.15 0.04 -3.18
C THR A 162 -18.79 1.39 -2.84
N GLU A 163 -18.23 2.06 -1.85
CA GLU A 163 -18.63 3.42 -1.47
C GLU A 163 -17.60 4.39 -2.02
N ALA A 164 -18.07 5.46 -2.67
CA ALA A 164 -17.22 6.52 -3.20
C ALA A 164 -17.78 7.89 -2.83
N GLU A 165 -16.91 8.86 -2.57
CA GLU A 165 -17.35 10.22 -2.28
C GLU A 165 -17.99 10.84 -3.53
N GLU A 166 -19.18 11.41 -3.40
CA GLU A 166 -19.90 12.13 -4.47
C GLU A 166 -18.98 13.16 -5.17
N ALA A 167 -18.17 13.87 -4.38
CA ALA A 167 -17.23 14.87 -4.87
C ALA A 167 -16.06 14.28 -5.67
N GLU A 168 -15.68 13.00 -5.45
CA GLU A 168 -14.68 12.30 -6.25
C GLU A 168 -15.27 11.80 -7.56
N LEU A 169 -16.46 11.20 -7.52
CA LEU A 169 -17.19 10.73 -8.70
C LEU A 169 -17.45 11.87 -9.69
N LEU A 170 -17.90 13.03 -9.18
CA LEU A 170 -18.19 14.21 -10.00
C LEU A 170 -16.94 14.81 -10.64
N LYS A 171 -15.82 14.86 -9.91
CA LYS A 171 -14.54 15.34 -10.45
C LYS A 171 -13.98 14.41 -11.51
N ALA A 172 -14.08 13.10 -11.28
CA ALA A 172 -13.61 12.07 -12.20
C ALA A 172 -14.57 11.85 -13.39
N GLN A 173 -15.73 12.53 -13.40
CA GLN A 173 -16.77 12.39 -14.41
C GLN A 173 -17.21 10.95 -14.63
N ILE A 174 -17.28 10.16 -13.55
CA ILE A 174 -17.64 8.74 -13.62
C ILE A 174 -19.16 8.63 -13.71
N ASN A 175 -19.65 7.94 -14.74
CA ASN A 175 -21.06 7.68 -15.00
C ASN A 175 -21.37 6.19 -15.08
N GLU A 176 -22.66 5.86 -15.07
CA GLU A 176 -23.12 4.51 -15.36
C GLU A 176 -22.69 4.06 -16.75
N GLY A 177 -22.11 2.87 -16.84
CA GLY A 177 -21.59 2.31 -18.07
C GLY A 177 -20.09 2.50 -18.28
N ASP A 178 -19.44 3.38 -17.51
CA ASP A 178 -18.01 3.65 -17.66
C ASP A 178 -17.13 2.48 -17.19
N GLU A 179 -15.95 2.35 -17.81
CA GLU A 179 -14.90 1.45 -17.34
C GLU A 179 -13.98 2.19 -16.37
N VAL A 180 -13.83 1.66 -15.16
CA VAL A 180 -12.99 2.24 -14.11
C VAL A 180 -11.94 1.23 -13.63
N LEU A 181 -10.87 1.73 -13.02
CA LEU A 181 -9.91 0.90 -12.30
C LEU A 181 -10.24 0.90 -10.82
N VAL A 182 -10.31 -0.29 -10.23
CA VAL A 182 -10.64 -0.49 -8.82
C VAL A 182 -9.48 -1.18 -8.13
N THR A 183 -8.98 -0.55 -7.07
CA THR A 183 -7.88 -1.05 -6.24
C THR A 183 -8.24 -2.36 -5.53
N CYS A 184 -7.23 -3.07 -5.04
CA CYS A 184 -7.44 -4.26 -4.20
C CYS A 184 -8.20 -3.98 -2.89
N LYS A 185 -8.31 -2.71 -2.47
CA LYS A 185 -9.08 -2.26 -1.31
C LYS A 185 -10.53 -1.87 -1.65
N GLY A 186 -10.94 -2.03 -2.91
CA GLY A 186 -12.29 -1.71 -3.38
C GLY A 186 -12.52 -0.24 -3.76
N ARG A 187 -11.53 0.64 -3.60
CA ARG A 187 -11.60 2.06 -3.99
C ARG A 187 -11.42 2.23 -5.50
N ILE A 188 -12.21 3.10 -6.12
CA ILE A 188 -12.07 3.50 -7.53
C ILE A 188 -10.87 4.48 -7.65
N LEU A 189 -9.96 4.22 -8.58
CA LEU A 189 -8.84 5.12 -8.89
C LEU A 189 -9.31 6.29 -9.74
N THR A 190 -8.86 7.51 -9.43
CA THR A 190 -9.23 8.74 -10.15
C THR A 190 -7.99 9.48 -10.67
N GLU A 191 -8.15 10.40 -11.63
CA GLU A 191 -7.04 11.18 -12.22
C GLU A 191 -6.26 12.01 -11.18
N ARG A 192 -6.85 12.35 -10.02
CA ARG A 192 -6.13 13.02 -8.92
C ARG A 192 -4.99 12.19 -8.34
N ASP A 193 -5.07 10.87 -8.46
CA ASP A 193 -3.95 10.01 -8.14
C ASP A 193 -2.74 10.36 -9.06
N GLU A 194 -2.92 10.87 -10.27
CA GLU A 194 -1.84 11.23 -11.20
C GLU A 194 -1.15 12.58 -10.90
N GLU A 195 -1.88 13.61 -10.43
CA GLU A 195 -1.37 14.99 -10.33
C GLU A 195 -0.65 15.35 -9.02
N THR A 196 -0.76 14.54 -7.97
CA THR A 196 -0.12 14.83 -6.65
C THR A 196 1.42 14.58 -6.65
N PHE A 197 2.06 14.64 -7.82
CA PHE A 197 3.37 14.03 -8.11
C PHE A 197 4.40 14.93 -8.78
N ARG A 198 4.11 16.23 -8.95
CA ARG A 198 5.11 17.19 -9.42
C ARG A 198 5.43 18.22 -8.34
N HIS A 199 6.12 17.86 -7.28
CA HIS A 199 6.93 18.81 -6.50
C HIS A 199 8.19 18.12 -5.99
#